data_AF-A0A1V1PT71-F1
#
_entry.id   AF-A0A1V1PT71-F1
#
_cell.length_a   1.000
_cell.length_b   1.000
_cell.length_c   1.000
_cell.angle_alpha   90.00
_cell.angle_beta   90.00
_cell.angle_gamma   90.00
#
_symmetry.space_group_name_H-M   'P 1'
#
loop_
_entity.id
_entity.type
_entity.pdbx_description
1 polymer ?
#
loop_
_entity_poly.entity_id
_entity_poly.type
_entity_poly.pdbx_seq_one_letter_code
_entity_poly.pdbx_strand_id
1 'polypeptide(L)'
;MRVLAGLLVLAALTACVSAPRDVTLETSQGSVNYRIDGGRARDWGLNPALNPDVLEAGMAEGARADVCFVSERDEQCFNVGVGESRDFVISRDGVAHNTRITGVVRVPAAVFSPEYQAAHRGRTLILIPETYELFNIAVALTEYATANPGLVMGDDYLERVRAHFAPWRDHQFVRDVNAAITADQMSYFTLKMNAYAFEFDGAGRIVRSPVYDRMGWGEASNSLLPFMPAMQAFADESGFRAFFAANQPLYQRQIAYMRDEVDIAGMNTWLRREFPSVAPYDGVKIIFSPLVGYNQSLLTLDENGYRELQPHVNYPYNVPDGLTAAGAGIVRGRILFTELNHGFINPTADRYAGAIDAAIAAREPWADDTKPARTYPNDYALFNEYMNWGLVSLYELDYLSEADRAIARPAVERALVDRRGFRKFEAFNAFLLDLYANRAPGETLETLYPRIIAWFAAETAAQRAVPDAPG
;
A
#
# COMPACT_ATOMS: atom_id res chain seq x y z
N MET A 1 -44.91 -53.71 24.52
CA MET A 1 -44.66 -52.30 24.14
C MET A 1 -43.31 -51.89 24.70
N ARG A 2 -42.44 -51.37 23.83
CA ARG A 2 -40.98 -51.29 23.99
C ARG A 2 -40.55 -50.22 25.00
N VAL A 3 -39.60 -50.56 25.86
CA VAL A 3 -38.84 -49.66 26.73
C VAL A 3 -37.73 -49.03 25.88
N LEU A 4 -37.73 -47.70 25.72
CA LEU A 4 -36.62 -46.96 25.10
C LEU A 4 -35.60 -46.59 26.17
N ALA A 5 -34.40 -47.14 26.05
CA ALA A 5 -33.21 -46.70 26.77
C ALA A 5 -32.59 -45.51 26.02
N GLY A 6 -32.47 -44.37 26.71
CA GLY A 6 -31.73 -43.20 26.20
C GLY A 6 -30.24 -43.37 26.46
N LEU A 7 -29.43 -43.41 25.39
CA LEU A 7 -27.98 -43.28 25.46
C LEU A 7 -27.61 -41.81 25.69
N LEU A 8 -27.00 -41.52 26.83
CA LEU A 8 -26.33 -40.26 27.11
C LEU A 8 -24.92 -40.33 26.50
N VAL A 9 -24.66 -39.58 25.44
CA VAL A 9 -23.31 -39.42 24.88
C VAL A 9 -22.63 -38.29 25.65
N LEU A 10 -21.72 -38.65 26.55
CA LEU A 10 -20.86 -37.72 27.27
C LEU A 10 -19.71 -37.32 26.33
N ALA A 11 -19.76 -36.12 25.75
CA ALA A 11 -18.64 -35.56 25.01
C ALA A 11 -17.54 -35.17 26.01
N ALA A 12 -16.42 -35.89 25.98
CA ALA A 12 -15.23 -35.54 26.73
C ALA A 12 -14.58 -34.30 26.11
N LEU A 13 -14.68 -33.16 26.81
CA LEU A 13 -13.85 -31.99 26.56
C LEU A 13 -12.42 -32.33 26.98
N THR A 14 -11.59 -32.74 26.02
CA THR A 14 -10.14 -32.76 26.19
C THR A 14 -9.66 -31.31 26.26
N ALA A 15 -9.39 -30.84 27.47
CA ALA A 15 -8.61 -29.63 27.68
C ALA A 15 -7.20 -29.86 27.11
N CYS A 16 -6.85 -29.14 26.04
CA CYS A 16 -5.47 -29.05 25.57
C CYS A 16 -4.64 -28.42 26.71
N VAL A 17 -3.82 -29.23 27.36
CA VAL A 17 -2.74 -28.75 28.22
C VAL A 17 -1.74 -28.02 27.31
N SER A 18 -1.62 -26.71 27.45
CA SER A 18 -0.60 -25.93 26.74
C SER A 18 0.78 -26.37 27.24
N ALA A 19 1.65 -26.77 26.32
CA ALA A 19 3.06 -27.06 26.63
C ALA A 19 3.76 -25.84 27.26
N PRO A 20 4.86 -26.04 28.01
CA PRO A 20 5.58 -24.96 28.69
C PRO A 20 6.07 -23.89 27.71
N ARG A 21 5.92 -22.61 28.10
CA ARG A 21 6.30 -21.40 27.33
C ARG A 21 7.80 -21.11 27.47
N ASP A 22 8.65 -22.11 27.32
CA ASP A 22 10.07 -22.01 27.72
C ASP A 22 10.93 -21.14 26.78
N VAL A 23 10.36 -20.64 25.70
CA VAL A 23 11.06 -19.82 24.70
C VAL A 23 10.63 -18.37 24.85
N THR A 24 11.54 -17.52 25.33
CA THR A 24 11.34 -16.07 25.44
C THR A 24 12.35 -15.33 24.58
N LEU A 25 11.87 -14.50 23.65
CA LEU A 25 12.68 -13.54 22.89
C LEU A 25 12.66 -12.19 23.61
N GLU A 26 13.82 -11.61 23.91
CA GLU A 26 13.92 -10.32 24.61
C GLU A 26 14.08 -9.15 23.63
N THR A 27 13.41 -8.04 23.88
CA THR A 27 13.61 -6.77 23.16
C THR A 27 13.39 -5.55 24.07
N SER A 28 13.94 -4.42 23.67
CA SER A 28 13.64 -3.08 24.20
C SER A 28 12.77 -2.26 23.25
N GLN A 29 12.49 -2.79 22.06
CA GLN A 29 11.74 -2.11 21.01
C GLN A 29 10.24 -2.42 21.11
N GLY A 30 9.42 -1.54 20.53
CA GLY A 30 7.96 -1.74 20.45
C GLY A 30 7.53 -2.79 19.43
N SER A 31 8.48 -3.33 18.68
CA SER A 31 8.29 -4.37 17.68
C SER A 31 9.55 -5.23 17.58
N VAL A 32 9.43 -6.39 16.94
CA VAL A 32 10.56 -7.21 16.49
C VAL A 32 10.39 -7.51 15.01
N ASN A 33 11.44 -7.98 14.34
CA ASN A 33 11.30 -8.46 12.97
C ASN A 33 10.93 -9.95 12.95
N TYR A 34 10.24 -10.41 11.91
CA TYR A 34 10.08 -11.83 11.64
C TYR A 34 10.35 -12.18 10.18
N ARG A 35 10.76 -13.42 9.93
CA ARG A 35 11.07 -13.99 8.61
C ARG A 35 10.44 -15.37 8.49
N ILE A 36 9.97 -15.71 7.30
CA ILE A 36 9.49 -17.06 6.96
C ILE A 36 10.40 -17.60 5.85
N ASP A 37 11.00 -18.76 6.07
CA ASP A 37 11.95 -19.45 5.16
C ASP A 37 13.10 -18.54 4.70
N GLY A 38 13.64 -17.74 5.63
CA GLY A 38 14.72 -16.79 5.34
C GLY A 38 14.32 -15.62 4.43
N GLY A 39 13.02 -15.45 4.16
CA GLY A 39 12.49 -14.35 3.36
C GLY A 39 12.65 -12.97 3.99
N ARG A 40 11.99 -11.97 3.39
CA ARG A 40 12.02 -10.57 3.82
C ARG A 40 11.63 -10.44 5.30
N ALA A 41 12.43 -9.69 6.05
CA ALA A 41 12.10 -9.27 7.41
C ALA A 41 10.85 -8.38 7.42
N ARG A 42 9.90 -8.68 8.28
CA ARG A 42 8.65 -7.95 8.45
C ARG A 42 8.51 -7.52 9.89
N ASP A 43 7.96 -6.34 10.10
CA ASP A 43 7.72 -5.81 11.44
C ASP A 43 6.59 -6.60 12.14
N TRP A 44 6.80 -6.93 13.41
CA TRP A 44 5.85 -7.55 14.31
C TRP A 44 5.68 -6.65 15.54
N GLY A 45 4.65 -5.81 15.49
CA GLY A 45 4.32 -4.89 16.59
C GLY A 45 3.87 -5.64 17.84
N LEU A 46 4.35 -5.22 19.01
CA LEU A 46 4.01 -5.84 20.28
C LEU A 46 2.77 -5.18 20.89
N ASN A 47 1.60 -5.81 20.70
CA ASN A 47 0.34 -5.31 21.24
C ASN A 47 -0.12 -6.16 22.45
N PRO A 48 -0.09 -5.62 23.69
CA PRO A 48 -0.49 -6.37 24.89
C PRO A 48 -2.00 -6.69 24.94
N ALA A 49 -2.83 -6.04 24.11
CA ALA A 49 -4.26 -6.35 24.01
C ALA A 49 -4.54 -7.64 23.22
N LEU A 50 -3.57 -8.10 22.40
CA LEU A 50 -3.65 -9.34 21.65
C LEU A 50 -2.96 -10.46 22.46
N ASN A 51 -3.70 -11.51 22.79
CA ASN A 51 -3.21 -12.54 23.70
C ASN A 51 -3.86 -13.94 23.44
N PRO A 52 -3.16 -14.86 22.73
CA PRO A 52 -1.92 -14.59 22.02
C PRO A 52 -2.17 -13.70 20.80
N ASP A 53 -1.16 -12.92 20.43
CA ASP A 53 -1.08 -12.36 19.09
C ASP A 53 -0.64 -13.47 18.11
N VAL A 54 -1.29 -13.58 16.95
CA VAL A 54 -1.19 -14.78 16.08
C VAL A 54 -0.59 -14.43 14.73
N LEU A 55 0.59 -14.98 14.44
CA LEU A 55 1.20 -14.98 13.12
C LEU A 55 0.76 -16.22 12.34
N GLU A 56 0.01 -16.03 11.26
CA GLU A 56 -0.27 -17.10 10.30
C GLU A 56 0.88 -17.25 9.30
N ALA A 57 1.61 -18.36 9.38
CA ALA A 57 2.69 -18.71 8.47
C ALA A 57 2.12 -19.51 7.28
N GLY A 58 1.91 -18.83 6.15
CA GLY A 58 1.40 -19.45 4.94
C GLY A 58 2.45 -20.29 4.21
N MET A 59 2.18 -21.57 3.97
CA MET A 59 3.04 -22.51 3.23
C MET A 59 2.25 -23.43 2.29
N ALA A 60 2.93 -24.14 1.39
CA ALA A 60 2.25 -25.14 0.54
C ALA A 60 1.64 -26.27 1.40
N GLU A 61 0.59 -26.92 0.89
CA GLU A 61 -0.01 -28.05 1.59
C GLU A 61 1.02 -29.16 1.85
N GLY A 62 1.09 -29.64 3.09
CA GLY A 62 2.08 -30.62 3.54
C GLY A 62 3.51 -30.09 3.73
N ALA A 63 3.77 -28.81 3.43
CA ALA A 63 5.07 -28.19 3.68
C ALA A 63 5.22 -27.80 5.16
N ARG A 64 6.46 -27.45 5.53
CA ARG A 64 6.84 -26.85 6.80
C ARG A 64 7.64 -25.59 6.49
N ALA A 65 7.54 -24.58 7.36
CA ALA A 65 8.28 -23.33 7.23
C ALA A 65 9.10 -23.04 8.48
N ASP A 66 10.27 -22.46 8.29
CA ASP A 66 11.10 -21.90 9.35
C ASP A 66 10.70 -20.44 9.59
N VAL A 67 10.13 -20.17 10.76
CA VAL A 67 9.66 -18.84 11.17
C VAL A 67 10.58 -18.31 12.25
N CYS A 68 11.36 -17.28 11.91
CA CYS A 68 12.34 -16.68 12.80
C CYS A 68 11.93 -15.28 13.22
N PHE A 69 11.85 -15.03 14.51
CA PHE A 69 11.69 -13.70 15.09
C PHE A 69 13.06 -13.17 15.53
N VAL A 70 13.36 -11.92 15.22
CA VAL A 70 14.67 -11.29 15.39
C VAL A 70 14.49 -9.96 16.12
N SER A 71 15.13 -9.83 17.27
CA SER A 71 15.22 -8.57 18.02
C SER A 71 16.62 -7.96 17.87
N GLU A 72 16.86 -6.84 18.55
CA GLU A 72 18.20 -6.25 18.66
C GLU A 72 19.16 -7.09 19.52
N ARG A 73 18.67 -8.14 20.18
CA ARG A 73 19.42 -8.96 21.14
C ARG A 73 19.63 -10.39 20.67
N ASP A 74 18.61 -10.99 20.07
CA ASP A 74 18.61 -12.42 19.75
C ASP A 74 17.70 -12.77 18.57
N GLU A 75 17.79 -14.01 18.11
CA GLU A 75 16.93 -14.60 17.10
C GLU A 75 16.36 -15.93 17.61
N GLN A 76 15.05 -16.10 17.42
CA GLN A 76 14.37 -17.35 17.73
C GLN A 76 13.61 -17.88 16.52
N CYS A 77 13.99 -19.08 16.09
CA CYS A 77 13.35 -19.78 14.97
C CYS A 77 12.47 -20.94 15.42
N PHE A 78 11.37 -21.15 14.70
CA PHE A 78 10.41 -22.23 14.91
C PHE A 78 10.09 -22.90 13.58
N ASN A 79 10.20 -24.23 13.53
CA ASN A 79 9.77 -25.00 12.39
C ASN A 79 8.32 -25.48 12.57
N VAL A 80 7.41 -25.01 11.72
CA VAL A 80 5.95 -25.18 11.83
C VAL A 80 5.37 -25.73 10.53
N GLY A 81 4.55 -26.79 10.63
CA GLY A 81 3.77 -27.33 9.51
C GLY A 81 2.34 -26.79 9.45
N VAL A 82 1.64 -27.05 8.34
CA VAL A 82 0.21 -26.72 8.19
C VAL A 82 -0.63 -27.37 9.29
N GLY A 83 -1.46 -26.57 9.96
CA GLY A 83 -2.30 -26.98 11.09
C GLY A 83 -1.56 -27.08 12.43
N GLU A 84 -0.23 -26.97 12.45
CA GLU A 84 0.54 -26.89 13.69
C GLU A 84 0.53 -25.47 14.25
N SER A 85 0.70 -25.36 15.57
CA SER A 85 0.94 -24.07 16.22
C SER A 85 2.07 -24.14 17.24
N ARG A 86 2.76 -23.02 17.42
CA ARG A 86 3.84 -22.83 18.40
C ARG A 86 3.58 -21.56 19.19
N ASP A 87 3.49 -21.70 20.50
CA ASP A 87 3.36 -20.57 21.42
C ASP A 87 4.74 -20.22 21.98
N PHE A 88 5.02 -18.93 22.09
CA PHE A 88 6.23 -18.40 22.71
C PHE A 88 5.96 -17.00 23.28
N VAL A 89 6.92 -16.45 23.99
CA VAL A 89 6.80 -15.11 24.59
C VAL A 89 7.82 -14.18 23.96
N ILE A 90 7.40 -12.95 23.64
CA ILE A 90 8.33 -11.85 23.40
C ILE A 90 8.25 -10.94 24.63
N SER A 91 9.37 -10.80 25.34
CA SER A 91 9.48 -9.94 26.53
C SER A 91 10.02 -8.58 26.11
N ARG A 92 9.25 -7.52 26.42
CA ARG A 92 9.67 -6.14 26.22
C ARG A 92 9.83 -5.48 27.58
N ASP A 93 11.07 -5.18 27.96
CA ASP A 93 11.39 -4.56 29.26
C ASP A 93 10.70 -5.27 30.45
N GLY A 94 10.60 -6.61 30.37
CA GLY A 94 9.96 -7.47 31.38
C GLY A 94 8.43 -7.63 31.24
N VAL A 95 7.79 -6.98 30.26
CA VAL A 95 6.38 -7.18 29.92
C VAL A 95 6.26 -8.30 28.90
N ALA A 96 5.49 -9.34 29.23
CA ALA A 96 5.29 -10.50 28.37
C ALA A 96 4.22 -10.26 27.30
N HIS A 97 4.59 -10.45 26.03
CA HIS A 97 3.71 -10.47 24.88
C HIS A 97 3.57 -11.91 24.38
N ASN A 98 2.44 -12.54 24.69
CA ASN A 98 2.19 -13.92 24.27
C ASN A 98 1.96 -13.95 22.76
N THR A 99 2.76 -14.74 22.06
CA THR A 99 2.74 -14.83 20.60
C THR A 99 2.52 -16.28 20.19
N ARG A 100 1.75 -16.49 19.12
CA ARG A 100 1.50 -17.78 18.50
C ARG A 100 1.86 -17.74 17.03
N ILE A 101 2.53 -18.77 16.55
CA ILE A 101 2.70 -19.03 15.12
C ILE A 101 1.75 -20.17 14.77
N THR A 102 0.93 -20.00 13.73
CA THR A 102 0.06 -21.05 13.20
C THR A 102 0.40 -21.28 11.74
N GLY A 103 0.74 -22.52 11.38
CA GLY A 103 0.97 -22.88 9.98
C GLY A 103 -0.35 -23.01 9.25
N VAL A 104 -0.51 -22.30 8.13
CA VAL A 104 -1.72 -22.33 7.31
C VAL A 104 -1.38 -22.65 5.85
N VAL A 105 -2.34 -23.20 5.10
CA VAL A 105 -2.17 -23.36 3.65
C VAL A 105 -2.14 -21.96 3.03
N ARG A 106 -1.06 -21.65 2.31
CA ARG A 106 -0.92 -20.39 1.57
C ARG A 106 -1.93 -20.38 0.43
N VAL A 107 -2.91 -19.50 0.53
CA VAL A 107 -3.75 -19.11 -0.60
C VAL A 107 -3.06 -17.92 -1.29
N PRO A 108 -2.58 -18.06 -2.54
CA PRO A 108 -1.93 -16.96 -3.25
C PRO A 108 -2.92 -15.82 -3.47
N ALA A 109 -2.43 -14.58 -3.44
CA ALA A 109 -3.30 -13.41 -3.64
C ALA A 109 -3.81 -13.32 -5.08
N ALA A 110 -3.08 -13.92 -6.02
CA ALA A 110 -3.48 -14.06 -7.41
C ALA A 110 -3.00 -15.39 -8.01
N VAL A 111 -3.70 -15.86 -9.04
CA VAL A 111 -3.29 -17.00 -9.87
C VAL A 111 -3.13 -16.53 -11.31
N PHE A 112 -1.88 -16.42 -11.75
CA PHE A 112 -1.55 -15.99 -13.11
C PHE A 112 -1.39 -17.20 -14.03
N SER A 113 -2.50 -17.61 -14.67
CA SER A 113 -2.50 -18.71 -15.64
C SER A 113 -1.58 -18.42 -16.84
N PRO A 114 -1.09 -19.45 -17.56
CA PRO A 114 -0.28 -19.23 -18.76
C PRO A 114 -0.95 -18.32 -19.80
N GLU A 115 -2.27 -18.43 -19.97
CA GLU A 115 -3.07 -17.58 -20.86
C GLU A 115 -3.07 -16.13 -20.39
N TYR A 116 -3.25 -15.93 -19.07
CA TYR A 116 -3.18 -14.60 -18.47
C TYR A 116 -1.81 -13.97 -18.71
N GLN A 117 -0.73 -14.71 -18.41
CA GLN A 117 0.63 -14.24 -18.59
C GLN A 117 0.91 -13.87 -20.06
N ALA A 118 0.52 -14.72 -21.02
CA ALA A 118 0.69 -14.45 -22.44
C ALA A 118 -0.09 -13.19 -22.90
N ALA A 119 -1.27 -12.96 -22.34
CA ALA A 119 -2.11 -11.81 -22.69
C ALA A 119 -1.61 -10.48 -22.10
N HIS A 120 -0.84 -10.51 -21.01
CA HIS A 120 -0.49 -9.31 -20.23
C HIS A 120 1.03 -9.02 -20.17
N ARG A 121 1.90 -9.98 -20.49
CA ARG A 121 3.36 -9.77 -20.44
C ARG A 121 3.80 -8.64 -21.37
N GLY A 122 4.62 -7.73 -20.84
CA GLY A 122 5.11 -6.52 -21.51
C GLY A 122 4.04 -5.44 -21.71
N ARG A 123 2.84 -5.60 -21.15
CA ARG A 123 1.73 -4.64 -21.35
C ARG A 123 1.50 -3.78 -20.12
N THR A 124 1.08 -2.55 -20.39
CA THR A 124 0.45 -1.67 -19.41
C THR A 124 -1.03 -1.60 -19.73
N LEU A 125 -1.87 -1.97 -18.77
CA LEU A 125 -3.31 -1.78 -18.85
C LEU A 125 -3.74 -0.63 -17.95
N ILE A 126 -4.72 0.14 -18.39
CA ILE A 126 -5.28 1.26 -17.65
C ILE A 126 -6.78 1.02 -17.55
N LEU A 127 -7.29 0.92 -16.33
CA LEU A 127 -8.60 0.36 -16.04
C LEU A 127 -9.37 1.23 -15.04
N ILE A 128 -10.68 1.33 -15.27
CA ILE A 128 -11.67 1.71 -14.26
C ILE A 128 -12.58 0.49 -14.07
N PRO A 129 -12.25 -0.43 -13.15
CA PRO A 129 -13.03 -1.64 -12.95
C PRO A 129 -14.41 -1.34 -12.36
N GLU A 130 -15.44 -2.08 -12.80
CA GLU A 130 -16.84 -1.82 -12.44
C GLU A 130 -17.10 -1.96 -10.92
N THR A 131 -16.60 -3.02 -10.28
CA THR A 131 -16.70 -3.26 -8.83
C THR A 131 -15.85 -2.28 -8.00
N TYR A 132 -14.69 -1.88 -8.54
CA TYR A 132 -13.84 -0.84 -7.93
C TYR A 132 -14.54 0.52 -7.93
N GLU A 133 -15.20 0.91 -9.03
CA GLU A 133 -15.97 2.13 -9.11
C GLU A 133 -17.22 2.08 -8.22
N LEU A 134 -17.92 0.94 -8.16
CA LEU A 134 -19.05 0.72 -7.25
C LEU A 134 -18.68 1.02 -5.80
N PHE A 135 -17.54 0.50 -5.35
CA PHE A 135 -17.04 0.75 -4.00
C PHE A 135 -16.75 2.25 -3.78
N ASN A 136 -16.08 2.91 -4.72
CA ASN A 136 -15.77 4.34 -4.61
C ASN A 136 -17.02 5.24 -4.65
N ILE A 137 -18.08 4.85 -5.36
CA ILE A 137 -19.38 5.52 -5.30
C ILE A 137 -19.98 5.39 -3.90
N ALA A 138 -19.94 4.20 -3.28
CA ALA A 138 -20.42 4.04 -1.91
C ALA A 138 -19.63 4.94 -0.94
N VAL A 139 -18.30 5.02 -1.07
CA VAL A 139 -17.45 5.95 -0.31
C VAL A 139 -17.89 7.40 -0.51
N ALA A 140 -18.17 7.82 -1.75
CA ALA A 140 -18.60 9.19 -2.07
C ALA A 140 -19.93 9.61 -1.45
N LEU A 141 -20.74 8.65 -1.00
CA LEU A 141 -22.02 8.88 -0.32
C LEU A 141 -21.92 8.89 1.21
N THR A 142 -20.75 8.52 1.76
CA THR A 142 -20.56 8.44 3.21
C THR A 142 -20.51 9.81 3.88
N GLU A 143 -20.89 9.85 5.17
CA GLU A 143 -20.68 11.01 6.02
C GLU A 143 -19.20 11.29 6.23
N TYR A 144 -18.39 10.22 6.34
CA TYR A 144 -16.94 10.32 6.43
C TYR A 144 -16.35 11.09 5.24
N ALA A 145 -16.71 10.76 4.00
CA ALA A 145 -16.24 11.48 2.82
C ALA A 145 -16.71 12.94 2.80
N THR A 146 -17.92 13.22 3.30
CA THR A 146 -18.44 14.60 3.43
C THR A 146 -17.62 15.42 4.43
N ALA A 147 -17.18 14.80 5.53
CA ALA A 147 -16.38 15.44 6.57
C ALA A 147 -14.87 15.56 6.21
N ASN A 148 -14.40 14.87 5.17
CA ASN A 148 -12.98 14.81 4.79
C ASN A 148 -12.76 15.30 3.35
N PRO A 149 -12.64 16.63 3.13
CA PRO A 149 -12.37 17.20 1.82
C PRO A 149 -11.10 16.62 1.19
N GLY A 150 -11.17 16.28 -0.10
CA GLY A 150 -10.06 15.69 -0.84
C GLY A 150 -9.94 14.17 -0.72
N LEU A 151 -10.76 13.50 0.10
CA LEU A 151 -10.86 12.03 0.08
C LEU A 151 -11.46 11.56 -1.24
N VAL A 152 -12.46 12.30 -1.72
CA VAL A 152 -13.19 12.06 -2.96
C VAL A 152 -12.97 13.24 -3.89
N MET A 153 -12.57 12.96 -5.13
CA MET A 153 -12.38 13.93 -6.21
C MET A 153 -13.47 13.76 -7.26
N GLY A 154 -13.51 14.70 -8.21
CA GLY A 154 -14.52 14.74 -9.25
C GLY A 154 -15.28 16.06 -9.17
N ASP A 155 -15.40 16.69 -10.32
CA ASP A 155 -16.20 17.88 -10.56
C ASP A 155 -17.63 17.44 -10.94
N ASP A 156 -18.06 17.73 -12.16
CA ASP A 156 -19.31 17.31 -12.78
C ASP A 156 -19.61 15.83 -12.58
N TYR A 157 -18.59 14.95 -12.54
CA TYR A 157 -18.83 13.53 -12.30
C TYR A 157 -19.30 13.24 -10.87
N LEU A 158 -18.68 13.83 -9.86
CA LEU A 158 -19.09 13.66 -8.47
C LEU A 158 -20.50 14.22 -8.24
N GLU A 159 -20.84 15.32 -8.90
CA GLU A 159 -22.19 15.88 -8.86
C GLU A 159 -23.22 14.91 -9.45
N ARG A 160 -22.92 14.30 -10.61
CA ARG A 160 -23.79 13.26 -11.20
C ARG A 160 -23.93 12.03 -10.32
N VAL A 161 -22.84 11.58 -9.69
CA VAL A 161 -22.87 10.47 -8.73
C VAL A 161 -23.78 10.83 -7.56
N ARG A 162 -23.58 11.98 -6.92
CA ARG A 162 -24.40 12.40 -5.78
C ARG A 162 -25.87 12.57 -6.16
N ALA A 163 -26.15 13.14 -7.32
CA ALA A 163 -27.52 13.34 -7.79
C ALA A 163 -28.22 12.01 -8.08
N HIS A 164 -27.54 11.08 -8.78
CA HIS A 164 -28.10 9.76 -9.07
C HIS A 164 -28.30 8.95 -7.80
N PHE A 165 -27.27 8.83 -6.96
CA PHE A 165 -27.26 7.89 -5.84
C PHE A 165 -27.81 8.44 -4.51
N ALA A 166 -28.23 9.72 -4.45
CA ALA A 166 -28.78 10.33 -3.23
C ALA A 166 -29.86 9.49 -2.51
N PRO A 167 -30.82 8.83 -3.19
CA PRO A 167 -31.82 8.01 -2.52
C PRO A 167 -31.25 6.83 -1.70
N TRP A 168 -30.04 6.38 -2.02
CA TRP A 168 -29.40 5.21 -1.39
C TRP A 168 -28.26 5.58 -0.43
N ARG A 169 -28.12 6.85 -0.04
CA ARG A 169 -27.13 7.28 0.98
C ARG A 169 -27.25 6.52 2.30
N ASP A 170 -28.46 6.07 2.61
CA ASP A 170 -28.85 5.37 3.84
C ASP A 170 -28.85 3.83 3.67
N HIS A 171 -28.46 3.33 2.49
CA HIS A 171 -28.40 1.91 2.20
C HIS A 171 -27.35 1.21 3.10
N GLN A 172 -27.63 -0.05 3.47
CA GLN A 172 -26.80 -0.84 4.40
C GLN A 172 -25.31 -0.83 4.00
N PHE A 173 -25.01 -1.07 2.73
CA PHE A 173 -23.63 -1.03 2.22
C PHE A 173 -22.92 0.30 2.45
N VAL A 174 -23.58 1.44 2.22
CA VAL A 174 -22.99 2.77 2.45
C VAL A 174 -22.72 2.99 3.94
N ARG A 175 -23.64 2.54 4.81
CA ARG A 175 -23.47 2.62 6.27
C ARG A 175 -22.32 1.76 6.76
N ASP A 176 -22.18 0.53 6.25
CA ASP A 176 -21.11 -0.39 6.62
C ASP A 176 -19.75 0.15 6.17
N VAL A 177 -19.66 0.67 4.94
CA VAL A 177 -18.46 1.34 4.43
C VAL A 177 -18.11 2.57 5.28
N ASN A 178 -19.10 3.41 5.61
CA ASN A 178 -18.89 4.56 6.49
C ASN A 178 -18.36 4.15 7.86
N ALA A 179 -18.94 3.10 8.46
CA ALA A 179 -18.53 2.59 9.76
C ALA A 179 -17.10 2.04 9.73
N ALA A 180 -16.74 1.26 8.70
CA ALA A 180 -15.40 0.71 8.54
C ALA A 180 -14.33 1.82 8.43
N ILE A 181 -14.55 2.80 7.55
CA ILE A 181 -13.58 3.89 7.31
C ILE A 181 -13.50 4.84 8.50
N THR A 182 -14.60 5.05 9.23
CA THR A 182 -14.59 5.85 10.45
C THR A 182 -13.83 5.17 11.57
N ALA A 183 -13.96 3.85 11.70
CA ALA A 183 -13.24 3.08 12.72
C ALA A 183 -11.74 3.00 12.40
N ASP A 184 -11.40 2.80 11.13
CA ASP A 184 -10.02 2.77 10.65
C ASP A 184 -9.93 3.35 9.24
N GLN A 185 -9.25 4.50 9.10
CA GLN A 185 -9.05 5.16 7.82
C GLN A 185 -8.26 4.29 6.83
N MET A 186 -7.41 3.37 7.33
CA MET A 186 -6.65 2.46 6.50
C MET A 186 -7.53 1.44 5.77
N SER A 187 -8.71 1.14 6.30
CA SER A 187 -9.68 0.24 5.67
C SER A 187 -10.12 0.72 4.29
N TYR A 188 -10.10 2.03 3.99
CA TYR A 188 -10.43 2.51 2.66
C TYR A 188 -9.44 1.95 1.61
N PHE A 189 -8.12 1.95 1.90
CA PHE A 189 -7.14 1.43 0.97
C PHE A 189 -7.42 -0.05 0.66
N THR A 190 -7.56 -0.87 1.70
CA THR A 190 -7.70 -2.32 1.54
C THR A 190 -9.03 -2.71 0.91
N LEU A 191 -10.15 -2.15 1.36
CA LEU A 191 -11.48 -2.49 0.84
C LEU A 191 -11.65 -2.06 -0.62
N LYS A 192 -11.16 -0.87 -0.98
CA LYS A 192 -11.17 -0.36 -2.36
C LYS A 192 -10.33 -1.26 -3.27
N MET A 193 -9.12 -1.62 -2.85
CA MET A 193 -8.26 -2.55 -3.62
C MET A 193 -8.95 -3.91 -3.74
N ASN A 194 -9.49 -4.44 -2.65
CA ASN A 194 -10.18 -5.73 -2.63
C ASN A 194 -11.41 -5.77 -3.53
N ALA A 195 -12.10 -4.64 -3.75
CA ALA A 195 -13.20 -4.57 -4.70
C ALA A 195 -12.77 -4.97 -6.12
N TYR A 196 -11.52 -4.71 -6.51
CA TYR A 196 -10.96 -5.14 -7.80
C TYR A 196 -10.78 -6.67 -7.92
N ALA A 197 -10.79 -7.42 -6.82
CA ALA A 197 -10.78 -8.88 -6.84
C ALA A 197 -12.14 -9.50 -7.22
N PHE A 198 -13.13 -8.68 -7.57
CA PHE A 198 -14.46 -9.12 -7.97
C PHE A 198 -14.88 -8.52 -9.30
N GLU A 199 -15.80 -9.19 -9.99
CA GLU A 199 -16.35 -8.79 -11.27
C GLU A 199 -17.85 -9.10 -11.34
N PHE A 200 -18.58 -8.42 -12.21
CA PHE A 200 -19.97 -8.79 -12.51
C PHE A 200 -19.99 -9.93 -13.53
N ASP A 201 -20.69 -11.01 -13.21
CA ASP A 201 -20.95 -12.09 -14.17
C ASP A 201 -22.04 -11.71 -15.18
N GLY A 202 -22.28 -12.60 -16.15
CA GLY A 202 -23.29 -12.39 -17.19
C GLY A 202 -24.74 -12.29 -16.67
N ALA A 203 -25.00 -12.73 -15.44
CA ALA A 203 -26.30 -12.60 -14.77
C ALA A 203 -26.38 -11.34 -13.89
N GLY A 204 -25.32 -10.52 -13.84
CA GLY A 204 -25.26 -9.32 -13.01
C GLY A 204 -24.93 -9.58 -11.54
N ARG A 205 -24.40 -10.75 -11.21
CA ARG A 205 -23.94 -11.06 -9.85
C ARG A 205 -22.47 -10.71 -9.69
N ILE A 206 -22.11 -10.14 -8.55
CA ILE A 206 -20.73 -9.90 -8.18
C ILE A 206 -20.12 -11.23 -7.75
N VAL A 207 -19.12 -11.68 -8.51
CA VAL A 207 -18.39 -12.93 -8.29
C VAL A 207 -16.90 -12.64 -8.12
N ARG A 208 -16.19 -13.53 -7.45
CA ARG A 208 -14.73 -13.41 -7.31
C ARG A 208 -14.06 -13.58 -8.67
N SER A 209 -13.06 -12.76 -8.95
CA SER A 209 -12.23 -12.87 -10.14
C SER A 209 -11.55 -14.25 -10.21
N PRO A 210 -11.43 -14.86 -11.39
CA PRO A 210 -10.63 -16.08 -11.55
C PRO A 210 -9.12 -15.84 -11.39
N VAL A 211 -8.69 -14.58 -11.42
CA VAL A 211 -7.27 -14.20 -11.32
C VAL A 211 -6.92 -13.76 -9.91
N TYR A 212 -7.76 -12.97 -9.25
CA TYR A 212 -7.45 -12.32 -7.99
C TYR A 212 -8.30 -12.85 -6.84
N ASP A 213 -7.64 -13.32 -5.77
CA ASP A 213 -8.28 -13.73 -4.53
C ASP A 213 -8.55 -12.52 -3.63
N ARG A 214 -7.53 -11.68 -3.46
CA ARG A 214 -7.52 -10.47 -2.63
C ARG A 214 -6.41 -9.53 -3.08
N MET A 215 -6.62 -8.25 -2.81
CA MET A 215 -5.71 -7.17 -3.20
C MET A 215 -5.32 -6.26 -2.02
N GLY A 216 -5.97 -6.40 -0.86
CA GLY A 216 -5.60 -5.71 0.37
C GLY A 216 -4.21 -6.13 0.88
N TRP A 217 -3.55 -5.21 1.58
CA TRP A 217 -2.21 -5.45 2.11
C TRP A 217 -2.19 -6.40 3.31
N GLY A 218 -1.36 -7.44 3.25
CA GLY A 218 -1.08 -8.30 4.41
C GLY A 218 -2.25 -9.14 4.90
N GLU A 219 -3.37 -9.18 4.19
CA GLU A 219 -4.56 -9.90 4.63
C GLU A 219 -4.45 -11.41 4.35
N ALA A 220 -4.95 -12.24 5.25
CA ALA A 220 -5.10 -13.68 5.03
C ALA A 220 -6.31 -14.01 4.15
N SER A 221 -7.35 -13.18 4.20
CA SER A 221 -8.57 -13.30 3.41
C SER A 221 -9.04 -11.92 2.96
N ASN A 222 -9.78 -11.87 1.85
CA ASN A 222 -10.31 -10.63 1.31
C ASN A 222 -11.29 -9.96 2.28
N SER A 223 -10.90 -8.80 2.85
CA SER A 223 -11.69 -8.08 3.85
C SER A 223 -13.02 -7.51 3.35
N LEU A 224 -13.27 -7.51 2.03
CA LEU A 224 -14.54 -7.08 1.46
C LEU A 224 -15.63 -8.17 1.52
N LEU A 225 -15.27 -9.44 1.76
CA LEU A 225 -16.22 -10.56 1.75
C LEU A 225 -17.48 -10.36 2.62
N PRO A 226 -17.38 -9.83 3.86
CA PRO A 226 -18.54 -9.57 4.69
C PRO A 226 -19.53 -8.55 4.09
N PHE A 227 -19.04 -7.65 3.23
CA PHE A 227 -19.84 -6.60 2.61
C PHE A 227 -20.55 -7.05 1.33
N MET A 228 -20.15 -8.19 0.74
CA MET A 228 -20.59 -8.62 -0.59
C MET A 228 -22.10 -8.71 -0.77
N PRO A 229 -22.89 -9.27 0.18
CA PRO A 229 -24.34 -9.30 0.04
C PRO A 229 -24.95 -7.89 -0.03
N ALA A 230 -24.47 -6.96 0.81
CA ALA A 230 -24.94 -5.58 0.82
C ALA A 230 -24.46 -4.80 -0.41
N MET A 231 -23.23 -5.06 -0.88
CA MET A 231 -22.68 -4.46 -2.10
C MET A 231 -23.47 -4.88 -3.34
N GLN A 232 -23.86 -6.16 -3.44
CA GLN A 232 -24.75 -6.66 -4.50
C GLN A 232 -26.11 -5.97 -4.44
N ALA A 233 -26.76 -5.95 -3.27
CA ALA A 233 -28.07 -5.32 -3.10
C ALA A 233 -28.03 -3.83 -3.47
N PHE A 234 -26.98 -3.11 -3.05
CA PHE A 234 -26.78 -1.72 -3.43
C PHE A 234 -26.68 -1.56 -4.94
N ALA A 235 -25.89 -2.40 -5.62
CA ALA A 235 -25.72 -2.33 -7.07
C ALA A 235 -27.05 -2.54 -7.83
N ASP A 236 -27.85 -3.51 -7.38
CA ASP A 236 -29.13 -3.87 -7.97
C ASP A 236 -30.18 -2.80 -7.74
N GLU A 237 -30.34 -2.35 -6.48
CA GLU A 237 -31.37 -1.38 -6.09
C GLU A 237 -31.09 0.03 -6.63
N SER A 238 -29.82 0.41 -6.75
CA SER A 238 -29.42 1.73 -7.24
C SER A 238 -29.33 1.85 -8.76
N GLY A 239 -29.48 0.73 -9.47
CA GLY A 239 -29.26 0.68 -10.92
C GLY A 239 -27.82 1.02 -11.30
N PHE A 240 -26.85 0.69 -10.44
CA PHE A 240 -25.45 1.07 -10.60
C PHE A 240 -24.88 0.69 -11.97
N ARG A 241 -25.14 -0.53 -12.45
CA ARG A 241 -24.59 -0.99 -13.74
C ARG A 241 -25.08 -0.15 -14.92
N ALA A 242 -26.32 0.31 -14.88
CA ALA A 242 -26.85 1.23 -15.90
C ALA A 242 -26.17 2.60 -15.82
N PHE A 243 -25.94 3.11 -14.61
CA PHE A 243 -25.17 4.35 -14.40
C PHE A 243 -23.72 4.20 -14.90
N PHE A 244 -23.06 3.08 -14.60
CA PHE A 244 -21.70 2.79 -15.04
C PHE A 244 -21.61 2.70 -16.57
N ALA A 245 -22.56 2.02 -17.21
CA ALA A 245 -22.67 1.95 -18.67
C ALA A 245 -22.87 3.34 -19.30
N ALA A 246 -23.74 4.18 -18.70
CA ALA A 246 -23.99 5.54 -19.19
C ALA A 246 -22.76 6.46 -19.08
N ASN A 247 -21.86 6.20 -18.13
CA ASN A 247 -20.62 6.98 -17.95
C ASN A 247 -19.41 6.39 -18.70
N GLN A 248 -19.56 5.30 -19.46
CA GLN A 248 -18.48 4.74 -20.29
C GLN A 248 -17.76 5.78 -21.16
N PRO A 249 -18.43 6.74 -21.82
CA PRO A 249 -17.73 7.76 -22.59
C PRO A 249 -16.78 8.63 -21.76
N LEU A 250 -17.11 8.91 -20.49
CA LEU A 250 -16.19 9.61 -19.57
C LEU A 250 -14.99 8.72 -19.27
N TYR A 251 -15.24 7.48 -18.85
CA TYR A 251 -14.20 6.54 -18.46
C TYR A 251 -13.21 6.29 -19.60
N GLN A 252 -13.70 6.06 -20.82
CA GLN A 252 -12.84 5.85 -21.99
C GLN A 252 -12.00 7.09 -22.33
N ARG A 253 -12.53 8.31 -22.15
CA ARG A 253 -11.72 9.53 -22.31
C ARG A 253 -10.62 9.64 -21.27
N GLN A 254 -10.91 9.33 -20.01
CA GLN A 254 -9.92 9.39 -18.94
C GLN A 254 -8.85 8.29 -19.08
N ILE A 255 -9.25 7.08 -19.48
CA ILE A 255 -8.33 5.97 -19.80
C ILE A 255 -7.43 6.36 -20.97
N ALA A 256 -8.00 6.93 -22.05
CA ALA A 256 -7.23 7.40 -23.20
C ALA A 256 -6.23 8.49 -22.80
N TYR A 257 -6.67 9.46 -21.97
CA TYR A 257 -5.77 10.50 -21.45
C TYR A 257 -4.57 9.91 -20.70
N MET A 258 -4.82 8.99 -19.75
CA MET A 258 -3.75 8.33 -19.00
C MET A 258 -2.81 7.54 -19.93
N ARG A 259 -3.34 6.91 -20.98
CA ARG A 259 -2.56 6.12 -21.94
C ARG A 259 -1.69 6.99 -22.84
N ASP A 260 -2.27 8.07 -23.35
CA ASP A 260 -1.72 8.81 -24.48
C ASP A 260 -0.92 10.05 -24.04
N GLU A 261 -1.21 10.63 -22.87
CA GLU A 261 -0.67 11.93 -22.45
C GLU A 261 0.28 11.86 -21.23
N VAL A 262 0.20 10.82 -20.39
CA VAL A 262 0.93 10.76 -19.11
C VAL A 262 2.33 10.09 -19.24
N ASP A 263 2.73 9.64 -20.43
CA ASP A 263 4.01 8.98 -20.72
C ASP A 263 4.44 7.88 -19.73
N ILE A 264 3.53 6.96 -19.45
CA ILE A 264 3.75 5.84 -18.53
C ILE A 264 4.92 4.96 -18.99
N ALA A 265 5.09 4.80 -20.31
CA ALA A 265 6.18 4.03 -20.89
C ALA A 265 7.54 4.69 -20.62
N GLY A 266 7.63 6.02 -20.74
CA GLY A 266 8.81 6.79 -20.37
C GLY A 266 9.13 6.69 -18.89
N MET A 267 8.14 6.81 -18.01
CA MET A 267 8.31 6.62 -16.56
C MET A 267 8.91 5.25 -16.21
N ASN A 268 8.35 4.17 -16.76
CA ASN A 268 8.84 2.81 -16.48
C ASN A 268 10.24 2.58 -17.06
N THR A 269 10.52 3.13 -18.25
CA THR A 269 11.86 3.09 -18.87
C THR A 269 12.89 3.81 -17.99
N TRP A 270 12.55 5.01 -17.52
CA TRP A 270 13.39 5.79 -16.63
C TRP A 270 13.67 5.05 -15.32
N LEU A 271 12.64 4.52 -14.66
CA LEU A 271 12.79 3.76 -13.41
C LEU A 271 13.67 2.52 -13.60
N ARG A 272 13.51 1.76 -14.69
CA ARG A 272 14.35 0.59 -14.97
C ARG A 272 15.82 0.95 -15.23
N ARG A 273 16.07 2.10 -15.87
CA ARG A 273 17.43 2.61 -16.09
C ARG A 273 18.10 3.01 -14.78
N GLU A 274 17.35 3.70 -13.92
CA GLU A 274 17.88 4.23 -12.66
C GLU A 274 17.99 3.16 -11.55
N PHE A 275 17.23 2.06 -11.67
CA PHE A 275 17.19 0.94 -10.73
C PHE A 275 17.42 -0.43 -11.42
N PRO A 276 18.58 -0.65 -12.04
CA PRO A 276 18.85 -1.84 -12.85
C PRO A 276 18.80 -3.17 -12.08
N SER A 277 18.99 -3.17 -10.75
CA SER A 277 18.93 -4.39 -9.95
C SER A 277 17.51 -4.79 -9.53
N VAL A 278 16.53 -3.88 -9.68
CA VAL A 278 15.14 -4.21 -9.40
C VAL A 278 14.66 -5.14 -10.51
N ALA A 279 14.26 -6.35 -10.14
CA ALA A 279 13.73 -7.30 -11.10
C ALA A 279 12.56 -6.67 -11.89
N PRO A 280 12.47 -6.90 -13.21
CA PRO A 280 11.43 -6.28 -14.02
C PRO A 280 10.05 -6.82 -13.63
N TYR A 281 9.04 -5.96 -13.77
CA TYR A 281 7.65 -6.37 -13.79
C TYR A 281 7.28 -6.89 -15.17
N ASP A 282 6.58 -8.02 -15.19
CA ASP A 282 6.06 -8.63 -16.40
C ASP A 282 4.82 -7.91 -16.91
N GLY A 283 4.00 -7.33 -16.02
CA GLY A 283 2.84 -6.52 -16.39
C GLY A 283 2.63 -5.35 -15.44
N VAL A 284 1.97 -4.31 -15.96
CA VAL A 284 1.56 -3.15 -15.17
C VAL A 284 0.06 -2.94 -15.35
N LYS A 285 -0.68 -2.77 -14.25
CA LYS A 285 -2.09 -2.39 -14.29
C LYS A 285 -2.33 -1.13 -13.48
N ILE A 286 -2.63 -0.04 -14.17
CA ILE A 286 -3.03 1.22 -13.55
C ILE A 286 -4.52 1.16 -13.34
N ILE A 287 -4.93 1.16 -12.09
CA ILE A 287 -6.32 1.07 -11.67
C ILE A 287 -6.67 2.43 -11.09
N PHE A 288 -7.73 3.05 -11.58
CA PHE A 288 -8.17 4.31 -11.02
C PHE A 288 -9.69 4.42 -11.01
N SER A 289 -10.17 5.35 -10.21
CA SER A 289 -11.55 5.82 -10.23
C SER A 289 -11.51 7.33 -10.42
N PRO A 290 -12.48 7.91 -11.14
CA PRO A 290 -12.59 9.37 -11.22
C PRO A 290 -12.88 10.00 -9.84
N LEU A 291 -13.29 9.19 -8.86
CA LEU A 291 -13.66 9.61 -7.51
C LEU A 291 -12.53 9.52 -6.49
N VAL A 292 -11.45 8.79 -6.76
CA VAL A 292 -10.38 8.65 -5.76
C VAL A 292 -9.66 9.99 -5.60
N GLY A 293 -9.51 10.43 -4.35
CA GLY A 293 -8.78 11.64 -3.99
C GLY A 293 -7.34 11.39 -3.58
N TYR A 294 -7.00 11.54 -2.30
CA TYR A 294 -5.64 11.28 -1.80
C TYR A 294 -5.36 9.80 -1.44
N ASN A 295 -6.35 8.90 -1.56
CA ASN A 295 -6.21 7.50 -1.19
C ASN A 295 -5.52 6.68 -2.30
N GLN A 296 -4.21 6.85 -2.46
CA GLN A 296 -3.41 6.12 -3.44
C GLN A 296 -2.69 4.94 -2.83
N SER A 297 -2.52 3.88 -3.60
CA SER A 297 -1.84 2.68 -3.14
C SER A 297 -1.10 1.97 -4.26
N LEU A 298 -0.04 1.26 -3.87
CA LEU A 298 0.64 0.32 -4.75
C LEU A 298 0.41 -1.11 -4.24
N LEU A 299 0.14 -2.01 -5.17
CA LEU A 299 0.29 -3.45 -4.96
C LEU A 299 1.33 -4.02 -5.91
N THR A 300 2.14 -4.94 -5.38
CA THR A 300 3.01 -5.78 -6.19
C THR A 300 2.63 -7.24 -5.94
N LEU A 301 2.42 -7.99 -7.02
CA LEU A 301 2.15 -9.42 -6.98
C LEU A 301 3.29 -10.16 -7.68
N ASP A 302 3.73 -11.25 -7.05
CA ASP A 302 4.75 -12.15 -7.58
C ASP A 302 4.26 -13.59 -7.36
N GLU A 303 3.54 -14.10 -8.36
CA GLU A 303 2.89 -15.40 -8.28
C GLU A 303 3.07 -16.16 -9.59
N ASN A 304 3.17 -17.49 -9.54
CA ASN A 304 3.24 -18.35 -10.71
C ASN A 304 4.29 -17.95 -11.78
N GLY A 305 5.40 -17.31 -11.38
CA GLY A 305 6.44 -16.85 -12.30
C GLY A 305 6.08 -15.59 -13.10
N TYR A 306 5.13 -14.79 -12.59
CA TYR A 306 4.70 -13.54 -13.20
C TYR A 306 4.65 -12.42 -12.15
N ARG A 307 5.33 -11.30 -12.45
CA ARG A 307 5.41 -10.13 -11.57
C ARG A 307 4.52 -9.01 -12.09
N GLU A 308 3.50 -8.65 -11.34
CA GLU A 308 2.55 -7.60 -11.70
C GLU A 308 2.66 -6.41 -10.74
N LEU A 309 2.77 -5.20 -11.31
CA LEU A 309 2.73 -3.94 -10.57
C LEU A 309 1.37 -3.28 -10.76
N GLN A 310 0.69 -2.92 -9.67
CA GLN A 310 -0.62 -2.29 -9.71
C GLN A 310 -0.70 -0.99 -8.92
N PRO A 311 -0.45 0.17 -9.56
CA PRO A 311 -0.80 1.47 -9.01
C PRO A 311 -2.32 1.66 -8.98
N HIS A 312 -2.86 1.94 -7.80
CA HIS A 312 -4.23 2.38 -7.56
C HIS A 312 -4.22 3.89 -7.34
N VAL A 313 -4.59 4.66 -8.36
CA VAL A 313 -4.38 6.12 -8.42
C VAL A 313 -5.70 6.89 -8.57
N ASN A 314 -5.63 8.22 -8.48
CA ASN A 314 -6.68 9.13 -8.92
C ASN A 314 -6.55 9.47 -10.40
N TYR A 315 -7.61 10.07 -10.97
CA TYR A 315 -7.48 10.81 -12.21
C TYR A 315 -6.83 12.20 -11.95
N PRO A 316 -5.82 12.62 -12.71
CA PRO A 316 -5.09 13.86 -12.46
C PRO A 316 -5.83 15.09 -13.00
N TYR A 317 -6.88 15.53 -12.30
CA TYR A 317 -7.69 16.69 -12.69
C TYR A 317 -6.91 18.01 -12.70
N ASN A 318 -5.98 18.19 -11.75
CA ASN A 318 -5.34 19.47 -11.48
C ASN A 318 -3.95 19.55 -12.09
N VAL A 319 -3.61 20.72 -12.63
CA VAL A 319 -2.27 21.06 -13.10
C VAL A 319 -1.97 22.52 -12.77
N PRO A 320 -0.75 22.88 -12.34
CA PRO A 320 -0.37 24.28 -12.16
C PRO A 320 -0.53 25.10 -13.43
N ASP A 321 -0.99 26.34 -13.28
CA ASP A 321 -1.04 27.30 -14.38
C ASP A 321 0.38 27.68 -14.86
N GLY A 322 0.48 28.08 -16.13
CA GLY A 322 1.71 28.58 -16.73
C GLY A 322 2.65 27.51 -17.29
N LEU A 323 2.31 26.23 -17.15
CA LEU A 323 3.04 25.13 -17.79
C LEU A 323 2.74 25.06 -19.29
N THR A 324 3.73 24.64 -20.08
CA THR A 324 3.52 24.21 -21.46
C THR A 324 2.62 22.96 -21.50
N ALA A 325 2.02 22.66 -22.66
CA ALA A 325 1.20 21.45 -22.81
C ALA A 325 1.99 20.16 -22.49
N ALA A 326 3.26 20.09 -22.93
CA ALA A 326 4.14 18.96 -22.61
C ALA A 326 4.47 18.90 -21.12
N GLY A 327 4.81 20.04 -20.50
CA GLY A 327 5.06 20.12 -19.06
C GLY A 327 3.84 19.76 -18.22
N ALA A 328 2.65 20.14 -18.66
CA ALA A 328 1.38 19.78 -18.04
C ALA A 328 1.13 18.26 -18.05
N GLY A 329 1.45 17.57 -19.15
CA GLY A 329 1.35 16.10 -19.23
C GLY A 329 2.24 15.40 -18.20
N ILE A 330 3.51 15.80 -18.12
CA ILE A 330 4.49 15.28 -17.15
C ILE A 330 4.04 15.54 -15.70
N VAL A 331 3.64 16.78 -15.39
CA VAL A 331 3.22 17.16 -14.03
C VAL A 331 1.92 16.48 -13.60
N ARG A 332 0.98 16.24 -14.52
CA ARG A 332 -0.22 15.44 -14.23
C ARG A 332 0.09 13.98 -13.95
N GLY A 333 1.21 13.48 -14.46
CA GLY A 333 1.72 12.14 -14.18
C GLY A 333 2.32 11.92 -12.79
N ARG A 334 2.52 12.98 -11.98
CA ARG A 334 3.22 12.88 -10.68
C ARG A 334 2.69 11.81 -9.75
N ILE A 335 1.39 11.80 -9.50
CA ILE A 335 0.79 10.85 -8.54
C ILE A 335 0.92 9.41 -9.04
N LEU A 336 0.77 9.20 -10.35
CA LEU A 336 1.03 7.89 -10.91
C LEU A 336 2.51 7.51 -10.78
N PHE A 337 3.41 8.45 -11.05
CA PHE A 337 4.83 8.22 -10.90
C PHE A 337 5.24 7.90 -9.46
N THR A 338 4.62 8.54 -8.46
CA THR A 338 4.88 8.24 -7.05
C THR A 338 4.47 6.81 -6.70
N GLU A 339 3.32 6.35 -7.18
CA GLU A 339 2.92 4.95 -6.94
C GLU A 339 3.77 3.96 -7.73
N LEU A 340 4.14 4.27 -8.98
CA LEU A 340 5.02 3.41 -9.78
C LEU A 340 6.41 3.28 -9.15
N ASN A 341 6.97 4.39 -8.67
CA ASN A 341 8.34 4.42 -8.19
C ASN A 341 8.51 3.67 -6.85
N HIS A 342 7.46 3.51 -6.04
CA HIS A 342 7.48 2.65 -4.86
C HIS A 342 7.87 1.20 -5.20
N GLY A 343 7.52 0.73 -6.40
CA GLY A 343 7.91 -0.58 -6.92
C GLY A 343 9.41 -0.73 -7.16
N PHE A 344 10.19 0.36 -7.09
CA PHE A 344 11.64 0.40 -7.28
C PHE A 344 12.37 0.90 -6.03
N ILE A 345 11.82 1.91 -5.35
CA ILE A 345 12.35 2.43 -4.08
C ILE A 345 12.33 1.34 -3.03
N ASN A 346 11.19 0.66 -2.81
CA ASN A 346 11.05 -0.26 -1.69
C ASN A 346 12.07 -1.42 -1.78
N PRO A 347 12.21 -2.17 -2.91
CA PRO A 347 13.22 -3.23 -3.01
C PRO A 347 14.66 -2.70 -2.91
N THR A 348 14.91 -1.46 -3.34
CA THR A 348 16.23 -0.85 -3.25
C THR A 348 16.58 -0.50 -1.81
N ALA A 349 15.67 0.16 -1.11
CA ALA A 349 15.78 0.59 0.28
C ALA A 349 15.83 -0.61 1.25
N ASP A 350 15.18 -1.72 0.93
CA ASP A 350 15.24 -2.96 1.71
C ASP A 350 16.68 -3.43 1.96
N ARG A 351 17.59 -3.21 1.01
CA ARG A 351 19.02 -3.56 1.13
C ARG A 351 19.78 -2.69 2.14
N TYR A 352 19.18 -1.56 2.54
CA TYR A 352 19.79 -0.55 3.40
C TYR A 352 18.95 -0.26 4.65
N ALA A 353 17.93 -1.06 4.98
CA ALA A 353 16.98 -0.76 6.06
C ALA A 353 17.66 -0.33 7.37
N GLY A 354 18.61 -1.13 7.89
CA GLY A 354 19.33 -0.77 9.11
C GLY A 354 20.21 0.49 9.00
N ALA A 355 20.75 0.79 7.80
CA ALA A 355 21.51 2.03 7.58
C ALA A 355 20.60 3.26 7.50
N ILE A 356 19.39 3.10 6.95
CA ILE A 356 18.36 4.14 6.90
C ILE A 356 17.88 4.47 8.32
N ASP A 357 17.54 3.46 9.11
CA ASP A 357 17.10 3.64 10.50
C ASP A 357 18.19 4.33 11.33
N ALA A 358 19.46 3.94 11.14
CA ALA A 358 20.58 4.58 11.82
C ALA A 358 20.84 6.04 11.36
N ALA A 359 20.55 6.36 10.10
CA ALA A 359 20.80 7.69 9.54
C ALA A 359 19.76 8.73 9.99
N ILE A 360 18.49 8.33 10.10
CA ILE A 360 17.41 9.21 10.56
C ILE A 360 17.40 9.27 12.08
N ALA A 361 17.25 8.13 12.77
CA ALA A 361 17.40 7.90 14.21
C ALA A 361 16.62 8.81 15.19
N ALA A 362 15.95 9.85 14.70
CA ALA A 362 15.15 10.80 15.44
C ALA A 362 14.18 11.45 14.45
N ARG A 363 12.87 11.26 14.65
CA ARG A 363 11.84 11.65 13.70
C ARG A 363 11.54 13.15 13.63
N GLU A 364 11.49 13.80 14.78
CA GLU A 364 11.02 15.19 14.93
C GLU A 364 11.64 16.19 13.94
N PRO A 365 12.95 16.12 13.65
CA PRO A 365 13.56 17.09 12.74
C PRO A 365 13.22 16.88 11.27
N TRP A 366 12.66 15.71 10.93
CA TRP A 366 12.33 15.31 9.57
C TRP A 366 10.84 15.43 9.25
N ALA A 367 9.99 15.30 10.27
CA ALA A 367 8.54 15.23 10.12
C ALA A 367 7.79 16.11 11.13
N ASP A 368 6.72 16.75 10.67
CA ASP A 368 5.71 17.38 11.50
C ASP A 368 4.55 16.41 11.71
N ASP A 369 4.47 15.82 12.91
CA ASP A 369 3.45 14.83 13.24
C ASP A 369 2.05 15.42 13.44
N THR A 370 1.89 16.75 13.35
CA THR A 370 0.57 17.39 13.25
C THR A 370 0.01 17.35 11.82
N LYS A 371 0.82 16.94 10.85
CA LYS A 371 0.52 16.91 9.41
C LYS A 371 0.54 15.47 8.87
N PRO A 372 0.17 15.26 7.58
CA PRO A 372 0.16 13.93 6.97
C PRO A 372 1.44 13.10 7.11
N ALA A 373 2.62 13.70 7.31
CA ALA A 373 3.87 12.97 7.56
C ALA A 373 3.74 11.95 8.71
N ARG A 374 2.84 12.17 9.68
CA ARG A 374 2.53 11.23 10.78
C ARG A 374 2.12 9.82 10.31
N THR A 375 1.66 9.66 9.07
CA THR A 375 1.25 8.35 8.53
C THR A 375 2.42 7.45 8.14
N TYR A 376 3.66 7.96 8.21
CA TYR A 376 4.88 7.21 7.92
C TYR A 376 5.55 6.88 9.27
N PRO A 377 5.24 5.74 9.92
CA PRO A 377 5.45 5.56 11.37
C PRO A 377 6.90 5.31 11.78
N ASN A 378 7.79 4.98 10.84
CA ASN A 378 9.18 4.65 11.11
C ASN A 378 10.14 5.34 10.12
N ASP A 379 11.43 5.29 10.45
CA ASP A 379 12.51 5.95 9.71
C ASP A 379 12.58 5.44 8.26
N TYR A 380 12.48 4.12 8.06
CA TYR A 380 12.37 3.51 6.74
C TYR A 380 11.24 4.10 5.88
N ALA A 381 10.01 4.18 6.41
CA ALA A 381 8.85 4.71 5.69
C ALA A 381 9.03 6.20 5.38
N LEU A 382 9.62 6.96 6.32
CA LEU A 382 9.90 8.37 6.13
C LEU A 382 10.93 8.59 5.02
N PHE A 383 12.04 7.85 5.05
CA PHE A 383 13.06 7.86 3.99
C PHE A 383 12.47 7.54 2.61
N ASN A 384 11.68 6.47 2.52
CA ASN A 384 11.07 6.07 1.25
C ASN A 384 10.14 7.14 0.70
N GLU A 385 9.46 7.91 1.55
CA GLU A 385 8.60 9.01 1.09
C GLU A 385 9.38 10.26 0.68
N TYR A 386 10.49 10.58 1.35
CA TYR A 386 11.45 11.58 0.86
C TYR A 386 11.95 11.18 -0.53
N MET A 387 12.38 9.92 -0.70
CA MET A 387 12.81 9.39 -2.00
C MET A 387 11.69 9.43 -3.04
N ASN A 388 10.47 9.04 -2.69
CA ASN A 388 9.31 9.01 -3.58
C ASN A 388 9.11 10.36 -4.31
N TRP A 389 9.11 11.46 -3.55
CA TRP A 389 8.96 12.80 -4.13
C TRP A 389 10.27 13.40 -4.64
N GLY A 390 11.42 12.97 -4.12
CA GLY A 390 12.73 13.29 -4.70
C GLY A 390 12.85 12.76 -6.13
N LEU A 391 12.40 11.52 -6.38
CA LEU A 391 12.38 10.91 -7.71
C LEU A 391 11.46 11.66 -8.67
N VAL A 392 10.32 12.20 -8.21
CA VAL A 392 9.48 13.09 -9.03
C VAL A 392 10.31 14.27 -9.53
N SER A 393 11.07 14.93 -8.64
CA SER A 393 11.92 16.05 -9.02
C SER A 393 13.05 15.65 -9.96
N LEU A 394 13.63 14.45 -9.82
CA LEU A 394 14.65 13.93 -10.73
C LEU A 394 14.09 13.59 -12.11
N TYR A 395 12.92 12.98 -12.18
CA TYR A 395 12.23 12.73 -13.45
C TYR A 395 11.91 14.06 -14.14
N GLU A 396 11.41 15.05 -13.41
CA GLU A 396 11.16 16.39 -13.95
C GLU A 396 12.43 17.11 -14.38
N LEU A 397 13.58 16.87 -13.74
CA LEU A 397 14.86 17.40 -14.17
C LEU A 397 15.22 16.92 -15.58
N ASP A 398 14.98 15.64 -15.89
CA ASP A 398 15.30 15.02 -17.17
C ASP A 398 14.31 15.39 -18.29
N TYR A 399 13.02 15.62 -17.97
CA TYR A 399 11.96 15.72 -18.99
C TYR A 399 11.26 17.08 -19.07
N LEU A 400 11.33 17.94 -18.05
CA LEU A 400 10.76 19.29 -18.14
C LEU A 400 11.75 20.29 -18.75
N SER A 401 11.19 21.27 -19.46
CA SER A 401 11.92 22.48 -19.82
C SER A 401 12.32 23.25 -18.55
N GLU A 402 13.35 24.09 -18.64
CA GLU A 402 13.77 24.92 -17.51
C GLU A 402 12.65 25.85 -17.02
N ALA A 403 11.86 26.41 -17.95
CA ALA A 403 10.72 27.26 -17.64
C ALA A 403 9.62 26.49 -16.88
N ASP A 404 9.25 25.30 -17.35
CA ASP A 404 8.26 24.46 -16.67
C ASP A 404 8.78 24.01 -15.30
N ARG A 405 10.07 23.65 -15.20
CA ARG A 405 10.70 23.22 -13.94
C ARG A 405 10.72 24.33 -12.89
N ALA A 406 10.88 25.59 -13.30
CA ALA A 406 10.81 26.75 -12.41
C ALA A 406 9.43 26.92 -11.76
N ILE A 407 8.36 26.40 -12.38
CA ILE A 407 7.00 26.36 -11.83
C ILE A 407 6.78 25.07 -11.03
N ALA A 408 7.17 23.94 -11.62
CA ALA A 408 6.89 22.59 -11.16
C ALA A 408 7.57 22.27 -9.82
N ARG A 409 8.85 22.62 -9.67
CA ARG A 409 9.66 22.28 -8.49
C ARG A 409 9.16 22.96 -7.20
N PRO A 410 8.96 24.31 -7.15
CA PRO A 410 8.44 24.95 -5.94
C PRO A 410 7.04 24.47 -5.54
N ALA A 411 6.24 23.96 -6.49
CA ALA A 411 4.95 23.36 -6.19
C ALA A 411 5.10 22.04 -5.41
N VAL A 412 6.07 21.19 -5.77
CA VAL A 412 6.39 19.95 -5.04
C VAL A 412 6.94 20.29 -3.66
N GLU A 413 7.93 21.16 -3.57
CA GLU A 413 8.59 21.50 -2.30
C GLU A 413 7.58 22.05 -1.28
N ARG A 414 6.72 23.00 -1.68
CA ARG A 414 5.63 23.51 -0.81
C ARG A 414 4.61 22.44 -0.45
N ALA A 415 4.26 21.54 -1.38
CA ALA A 415 3.35 20.45 -1.05
C ALA A 415 3.93 19.55 0.06
N LEU A 416 5.22 19.23 -0.01
CA LEU A 416 5.88 18.34 0.94
C LEU A 416 6.13 19.04 2.28
N VAL A 417 6.68 20.25 2.27
CA VAL A 417 7.01 21.01 3.49
C VAL A 417 5.75 21.56 4.16
N ASP A 418 4.97 22.37 3.44
CA ASP A 418 3.89 23.16 4.04
C ASP A 418 2.64 22.33 4.31
N ARG A 419 2.27 21.45 3.37
CA ARG A 419 1.01 20.69 3.47
C ARG A 419 1.19 19.33 4.10
N ARG A 420 2.26 18.61 3.74
CA ARG A 420 2.47 17.24 4.20
C ARG A 420 3.37 17.11 5.43
N GLY A 421 4.22 18.10 5.72
CA GLY A 421 5.02 18.15 6.95
C GLY A 421 6.40 17.52 6.86
N PHE A 422 6.96 17.33 5.67
CA PHE A 422 8.33 16.85 5.48
C PHE A 422 9.31 18.02 5.61
N ARG A 423 9.69 18.33 6.86
CA ARG A 423 10.38 19.58 7.25
C ARG A 423 11.62 19.90 6.41
N LYS A 424 12.40 18.89 6.05
CA LYS A 424 13.67 19.03 5.34
C LYS A 424 13.59 18.72 3.85
N PHE A 425 12.38 18.55 3.30
CA PHE A 425 12.24 18.09 1.92
C PHE A 425 12.89 19.04 0.91
N GLU A 426 12.78 20.36 1.09
CA GLU A 426 13.43 21.33 0.20
C GLU A 426 14.96 21.17 0.18
N ALA A 427 15.59 21.07 1.35
CA ALA A 427 17.03 20.88 1.48
C ALA A 427 17.48 19.53 0.89
N PHE A 428 16.72 18.47 1.19
CA PHE A 428 16.93 17.15 0.61
C PHE A 428 16.82 17.17 -0.91
N ASN A 429 15.79 17.82 -1.45
CA ASN A 429 15.53 17.88 -2.89
C ASN A 429 16.66 18.63 -3.61
N ALA A 430 17.15 19.74 -3.05
CA ALA A 430 18.30 20.46 -3.58
C ALA A 430 19.57 19.60 -3.60
N PHE A 431 19.86 18.89 -2.49
CA PHE A 431 20.97 17.95 -2.42
C PHE A 431 20.85 16.82 -3.44
N LEU A 432 19.67 16.20 -3.56
CA LEU A 432 19.45 15.07 -4.47
C LEU A 432 19.60 15.49 -5.94
N LEU A 433 19.05 16.65 -6.32
CA LEU A 433 19.19 17.21 -7.67
C LEU A 433 20.65 17.48 -8.02
N ASP A 434 21.43 18.07 -7.09
CA ASP A 434 22.85 18.33 -7.28
C ASP A 434 23.66 17.03 -7.39
N LEU A 435 23.43 16.09 -6.47
CA LEU A 435 24.07 14.77 -6.48
C LEU A 435 23.79 14.03 -7.79
N TYR A 436 22.54 14.07 -8.26
CA TYR A 436 22.15 13.44 -9.52
C TYR A 436 22.82 14.15 -10.70
N ALA A 437 22.73 15.47 -10.83
CA ALA A 437 23.31 16.21 -11.95
C ALA A 437 24.84 16.06 -12.06
N ASN A 438 25.55 15.91 -10.94
CA ASN A 438 27.01 15.81 -10.87
C ASN A 438 27.53 14.37 -10.68
N ARG A 439 26.69 13.35 -10.83
CA ARG A 439 27.10 11.94 -10.70
C ARG A 439 28.11 11.55 -11.77
N ALA A 440 28.95 10.57 -11.46
CA ALA A 440 29.92 10.08 -12.44
C ALA A 440 29.19 9.38 -13.62
N PRO A 441 29.77 9.40 -14.83
CA PRO A 441 29.19 8.72 -15.98
C PRO A 441 28.97 7.22 -15.69
N GLY A 442 27.75 6.74 -15.95
CA GLY A 442 27.36 5.35 -15.70
C GLY A 442 26.83 5.06 -14.29
N GLU A 443 26.89 6.03 -13.36
CA GLU A 443 26.18 5.89 -12.08
C GLU A 443 24.67 6.03 -12.29
N THR A 444 23.93 5.12 -11.67
CA THR A 444 22.46 5.14 -11.64
C THR A 444 22.00 5.65 -10.28
N LEU A 445 20.76 6.12 -10.17
CA LEU A 445 20.19 6.53 -8.88
C LEU A 445 20.34 5.45 -7.81
N GLU A 446 20.17 4.18 -8.17
CA GLU A 446 20.38 3.04 -7.28
C GLU A 446 21.77 3.04 -6.63
N THR A 447 22.83 3.34 -7.39
CA THR A 447 24.21 3.40 -6.85
C THR A 447 24.47 4.65 -6.00
N LEU A 448 23.58 5.65 -6.05
CA LEU A 448 23.68 6.86 -5.23
C LEU A 448 23.15 6.64 -3.79
N TYR A 449 22.38 5.58 -3.51
CA TYR A 449 21.72 5.35 -2.21
C TYR A 449 22.67 5.50 -1.00
N PRO A 450 23.89 4.93 -0.98
CA PRO A 450 24.80 5.12 0.14
C PRO A 450 25.12 6.60 0.43
N ARG A 451 25.29 7.43 -0.61
CA ARG A 451 25.54 8.87 -0.45
C ARG A 451 24.28 9.61 0.00
N ILE A 452 23.11 9.18 -0.46
CA ILE A 452 21.83 9.74 -0.04
C ILE A 452 21.61 9.47 1.46
N ILE A 453 21.82 8.23 1.92
CA ILE A 453 21.70 7.84 3.32
C ILE A 453 22.73 8.59 4.18
N ALA A 454 23.96 8.76 3.69
CA ALA A 454 24.99 9.52 4.39
C ALA A 454 24.59 11.00 4.59
N TRP A 455 23.84 11.60 3.66
CA TRP A 455 23.31 12.94 3.83
C TRP A 455 22.30 13.02 4.98
N PHE A 456 21.38 12.05 5.10
CA PHE A 456 20.48 11.98 6.26
C PHE A 456 21.27 11.88 7.58
N ALA A 457 22.29 11.01 7.63
CA ALA A 457 23.13 10.87 8.82
C ALA A 457 23.87 12.17 9.19
N ALA A 458 24.40 12.89 8.20
CA ALA A 458 25.09 14.17 8.42
C ALA A 458 24.14 15.26 8.95
N GLU A 459 22.94 15.36 8.38
CA GLU A 459 21.91 16.31 8.82
C GLU A 459 21.41 16.01 10.23
N THR A 460 21.25 14.74 10.59
CA THR A 460 20.90 14.30 11.96
C THR A 460 22.02 14.65 12.95
N ALA A 461 23.27 14.42 12.57
CA ALA A 461 24.42 14.77 13.41
C ALA A 461 24.55 16.29 13.62
N ALA A 462 24.34 17.09 12.58
CA ALA A 462 24.39 18.55 12.64
C ALA A 462 23.34 19.13 13.61
N GLN A 463 22.14 18.54 13.65
CA GLN A 463 21.09 18.96 14.58
C GLN A 463 21.44 18.69 16.04
N ARG A 464 22.05 17.53 16.32
CA ARG A 464 22.49 17.17 17.67
C ARG A 464 23.65 18.04 18.18
N ALA A 465 24.40 18.68 17.27
CA ALA A 465 25.51 19.55 17.60
C ALA A 465 25.11 20.99 17.94
N VAL A 466 23.84 21.38 17.75
CA VAL A 466 23.31 22.68 18.20
C VAL A 466 23.00 22.56 19.70
N PRO A 467 23.76 23.21 20.60
CA PRO A 467 23.48 23.12 22.03
C PRO A 467 22.17 23.84 22.33
N ASP A 468 21.35 23.26 23.23
CA ASP A 468 20.18 23.93 23.79
C ASP A 468 20.58 25.33 24.26
N ALA A 469 20.04 26.36 23.59
CA ALA A 469 20.18 27.71 24.07
C ALA A 469 19.56 27.76 25.48
N PRO A 470 20.28 28.28 26.50
CA PRO A 470 19.72 28.35 27.83
C PRO A 470 18.47 29.23 27.81
N GLY A 471 17.34 28.62 28.21
CA GLY A 471 16.04 29.28 28.39
C GLY A 471 16.00 30.22 29.59
#